data_AF-V5GM88-F1
#
_entry.id   AF-V5GM88-F1
#
_cell.length_a   1.000
_cell.length_b   1.000
_cell.length_c   1.000
_cell.angle_alpha   90.00
_cell.angle_beta   90.00
_cell.angle_gamma   90.00
#
_symmetry.space_group_name_H-M   'P 1'
#
loop_
_entity.id
_entity.type
_entity.pdbx_description
1 polymer ?
#
loop_
_entity_poly.entity_id
_entity_poly.type
_entity_poly.pdbx_seq_one_letter_code
_entity_poly.pdbx_strand_id
1 'polypeptide(L)'
;MPIQDIEPEVLEKHLDSCIQFDLKGKKFEKEDFSITFNYNTIIPPSEKIEYNVAFENSDPETNLNHIVTRELVAETEVISYMSKAPEFRYLLKHPVVVSFLFVKWHCIRWLFYTNLAFYIAFVLSLVVYIFVWYANFSNTENSSFENFVANLSYGIFFLTYIILIFRELFQITVSPNKYFRNFENYVEIILIFFTGCILFVSNPVDDTRRILSSVSILLAAFELVLMVGQHPKLSTNVVMLETVSLNFFKFLIWYSLLIIAFALSFYILFSEAEVDNKNNTENDDGEEDFFTDPGKSMFKTIVMLTGEFDAGSLNFHHFPIT
;
A
#
# COMPACT_ATOMS: atom_id res chain seq x y z
N MET A 1 -3.59 18.46 28.07
CA MET A 1 -2.70 18.41 29.26
C MET A 1 -1.26 18.59 28.78
N PRO A 2 -0.43 19.49 29.35
CA PRO A 2 0.98 19.55 29.01
C PRO A 2 1.69 18.36 29.65
N ILE A 3 1.74 17.24 28.93
CA ILE A 3 2.45 16.01 29.35
C ILE A 3 3.97 16.18 29.19
N GLN A 4 4.39 17.31 28.61
CA GLN A 4 5.78 17.64 28.32
C GLN A 4 6.62 17.83 29.60
N ASP A 5 5.97 18.17 30.71
CA ASP A 5 6.63 18.51 31.98
C ASP A 5 6.44 17.45 33.08
N ILE A 6 5.84 16.29 32.75
CA ILE A 6 5.52 15.23 33.73
C ILE A 6 6.52 14.09 33.61
N GLU A 7 7.13 13.69 34.72
CA GLU A 7 8.01 12.51 34.77
C GLU A 7 7.25 11.23 34.39
N PRO A 8 7.81 10.35 33.53
CA PRO A 8 7.17 9.11 33.10
C PRO A 8 6.70 8.20 34.23
N GLU A 9 7.46 8.13 35.34
CA GLU A 9 7.12 7.33 36.52
C GLU A 9 5.88 7.85 37.26
N VAL A 10 5.72 9.18 37.32
CA VAL A 10 4.55 9.83 37.93
C VAL A 10 3.31 9.58 37.07
N LEU A 11 3.48 9.63 35.75
CA LEU A 11 2.40 9.36 34.81
C LEU A 11 1.97 7.89 34.83
N GLU A 12 2.91 6.95 34.95
CA GLU A 12 2.61 5.52 35.12
C GLU A 12 1.80 5.25 36.40
N LYS A 13 2.24 5.79 37.54
CA LYS A 13 1.52 5.69 38.81
C LYS A 13 0.11 6.28 38.74
N HIS A 14 -0.07 7.35 37.97
CA HIS A 14 -1.38 7.93 37.72
C HIS A 14 -2.26 7.03 36.83
N LEU A 15 -1.69 6.42 35.78
CA LEU A 15 -2.41 5.46 34.93
C LEU A 15 -2.81 4.20 35.70
N ASP A 16 -1.99 3.73 36.64
CA ASP A 16 -2.35 2.62 37.55
C ASP A 16 -3.59 2.97 38.39
N SER A 17 -3.65 4.21 38.89
CA SER A 17 -4.81 4.69 39.67
C SER A 17 -6.11 4.80 38.86
N CYS A 18 -6.00 4.80 37.52
CA CYS A 18 -7.15 4.82 36.61
C CYS A 18 -7.78 3.44 36.42
N ILE A 19 -7.20 2.37 36.98
CA ILE A 19 -7.74 1.01 36.93
C ILE A 19 -8.49 0.74 38.24
N GLN A 20 -9.80 0.53 38.14
CA GLN A 20 -10.64 0.19 39.29
C GLN A 20 -11.12 -1.26 39.17
N PHE A 21 -10.90 -2.04 40.22
CA PHE A 21 -11.44 -3.39 40.35
C PHE A 21 -12.75 -3.31 41.14
N ASP A 22 -13.88 -3.67 40.53
CA ASP A 22 -15.14 -3.73 41.26
C ASP A 22 -15.15 -4.99 42.14
N LEU A 23 -14.57 -4.88 43.34
CA LEU A 23 -14.56 -5.91 44.38
C LEU A 23 -15.88 -5.91 45.16
N LYS A 24 -17.02 -5.66 44.51
CA LYS A 24 -18.34 -5.74 45.15
C LYS A 24 -18.55 -7.16 45.63
N GLY A 25 -18.41 -7.32 46.95
CA GLY A 25 -18.40 -8.58 47.65
C GLY A 25 -19.54 -9.50 47.26
N LYS A 26 -19.21 -10.49 46.44
CA LYS A 26 -19.76 -11.85 46.44
C LYS A 26 -18.65 -12.74 45.87
N LYS A 27 -18.64 -13.97 46.36
CA LYS A 27 -17.57 -14.98 46.26
C LYS A 27 -16.85 -14.98 44.90
N PHE A 28 -15.57 -15.35 44.95
CA PHE A 28 -14.66 -15.64 43.84
C PHE A 28 -15.20 -16.71 42.85
N GLU A 29 -16.32 -16.43 42.19
CA GLU A 29 -16.70 -17.10 40.96
C GLU A 29 -16.08 -16.28 39.83
N LYS A 30 -15.25 -16.93 39.01
CA LYS A 30 -14.41 -16.32 37.98
C LYS A 30 -15.19 -15.55 36.90
N GLU A 31 -16.51 -15.57 36.95
CA GLU A 31 -17.41 -15.12 35.88
C GLU A 31 -17.90 -13.67 36.07
N ASP A 32 -17.85 -13.10 37.27
CA ASP A 32 -18.39 -11.75 37.57
C ASP A 32 -17.31 -10.67 37.84
N PHE A 33 -16.05 -10.93 37.53
CA PHE A 33 -14.97 -9.96 37.73
C PHE A 33 -15.01 -8.86 36.64
N SER A 34 -15.45 -7.66 37.01
CA SER A 34 -15.43 -6.50 36.11
C SER A 34 -14.27 -5.54 36.46
N ILE A 35 -13.46 -5.24 35.46
CA ILE A 35 -12.40 -4.22 35.54
C ILE A 35 -12.94 -2.96 34.87
N THR A 36 -12.95 -1.85 35.60
CA THR A 36 -13.36 -0.55 35.08
C THR A 36 -12.13 0.29 34.78
N PHE A 37 -11.98 0.70 33.53
CA PHE A 37 -10.91 1.60 33.08
C PHE A 37 -11.45 3.03 33.00
N ASN A 38 -10.83 3.97 33.72
CA ASN A 38 -11.17 5.38 33.66
C ASN A 38 -10.31 6.11 32.61
N TYR A 39 -10.94 6.65 31.57
CA TYR A 39 -10.26 7.33 30.47
C TYR A 39 -10.21 8.86 30.61
N ASN A 40 -10.78 9.44 31.69
CA ASN A 40 -10.93 10.89 31.88
C ASN A 40 -9.60 11.66 31.87
N THR A 41 -8.47 10.99 32.13
CA THR A 41 -7.13 11.62 32.08
C THR A 41 -6.61 11.76 30.64
N ILE A 42 -6.98 10.83 29.76
CA ILE A 42 -6.44 10.75 28.39
C ILE A 42 -7.29 11.59 27.44
N ILE A 43 -8.60 11.62 27.69
CA ILE A 43 -9.57 12.41 26.93
C ILE A 43 -9.57 13.81 27.54
N PRO A 44 -9.28 14.89 26.77
CA PRO A 44 -9.52 16.23 27.27
C PRO A 44 -10.99 16.34 27.66
N PRO A 45 -11.33 16.99 28.78
CA PRO A 45 -12.74 17.18 29.14
C PRO A 45 -13.44 17.79 27.94
N SER A 46 -14.57 17.20 27.51
CA SER A 46 -15.38 17.80 26.48
C SER A 46 -15.70 19.20 26.96
N GLU A 47 -15.16 20.21 26.27
CA GLU A 47 -15.65 21.56 26.42
C GLU A 47 -17.13 21.44 26.02
N LYS A 48 -18.01 21.37 27.02
CA LYS A 48 -19.36 21.87 26.85
C LYS A 48 -19.13 23.30 26.44
N ILE A 49 -19.14 23.55 25.14
CA ILE A 49 -19.15 24.89 24.59
C ILE A 49 -20.42 25.51 25.18
N GLU A 50 -20.25 26.25 26.27
CA GLU A 50 -21.26 27.18 26.72
C GLU A 50 -21.45 28.13 25.54
N TYR A 51 -22.62 28.00 24.91
CA TYR A 51 -23.13 28.87 23.87
C TYR A 51 -23.11 30.31 24.35
N ASN A 52 -21.96 30.98 24.24
CA ASN A 52 -21.83 32.42 24.36
C ASN A 52 -20.47 32.79 23.77
N VAL A 53 -20.44 33.06 22.46
CA VAL A 53 -19.80 34.23 21.83
C VAL A 53 -19.79 34.05 20.30
N ALA A 54 -20.51 34.96 19.65
CA ALA A 54 -20.42 35.38 18.24
C ALA A 54 -20.72 34.34 17.13
N PHE A 55 -22.00 34.06 16.95
CA PHE A 55 -22.55 33.63 15.67
C PHE A 55 -22.54 34.81 14.69
N GLU A 56 -21.51 34.93 13.87
CA GLU A 56 -21.62 35.74 12.65
C GLU A 56 -20.80 35.12 11.52
N ASN A 57 -21.53 34.59 10.54
CA ASN A 57 -21.15 34.43 9.12
C ASN A 57 -20.28 33.24 8.70
N SER A 58 -20.68 32.00 9.02
CA SER A 58 -20.24 30.82 8.25
C SER A 58 -21.24 29.66 8.32
N ASP A 59 -21.29 28.86 7.24
CA ASP A 59 -22.25 27.77 7.04
C ASP A 59 -22.22 26.76 8.20
N PRO A 60 -23.40 26.35 8.73
CA PRO A 60 -23.50 25.52 9.94
C PRO A 60 -22.87 24.13 9.80
N GLU A 61 -22.82 23.57 8.59
CA GLU A 61 -22.22 22.25 8.32
C GLU A 61 -20.69 22.28 8.39
N THR A 62 -20.06 23.35 7.89
CA THR A 62 -18.61 23.55 7.94
C THR A 62 -18.13 23.72 9.38
N ASN A 63 -18.92 24.40 10.21
CA ASN A 63 -18.62 24.62 11.62
C ASN A 63 -18.77 23.33 12.46
N LEU A 64 -19.78 22.50 12.19
CA LEU A 64 -19.95 21.22 12.88
C LEU A 64 -18.79 20.26 12.58
N ASN A 65 -18.38 20.17 11.31
CA ASN A 65 -17.24 19.35 10.93
C ASN A 65 -15.95 19.84 11.58
N HIS A 66 -15.73 21.16 11.69
CA HIS A 66 -14.54 21.73 12.32
C HIS A 66 -14.48 21.48 13.83
N ILE A 67 -15.64 21.47 14.51
CA ILE A 67 -15.75 21.15 15.94
C ILE A 67 -15.46 19.66 16.17
N VAL A 68 -16.10 18.77 15.40
CA VAL A 68 -15.89 17.31 15.50
C VAL A 68 -14.43 16.95 15.19
N THR A 69 -13.82 17.58 14.18
CA THR A 69 -12.41 17.35 13.84
C THR A 69 -11.47 17.82 14.94
N ARG A 70 -11.76 18.97 15.57
CA ARG A 70 -10.97 19.51 16.68
C ARG A 70 -11.08 18.63 17.93
N GLU A 71 -12.26 18.07 18.20
CA GLU A 71 -12.49 17.14 19.31
C GLU A 71 -11.72 15.83 19.09
N LEU A 72 -11.80 15.22 17.88
CA LEU A 72 -11.02 14.01 17.55
C LEU A 72 -9.49 14.23 17.59
N VAL A 73 -9.02 15.39 17.13
CA VAL A 73 -7.60 15.76 17.16
C VAL A 73 -7.14 15.92 18.61
N ALA A 74 -7.88 16.65 19.43
CA ALA A 74 -7.56 16.85 20.84
C ALA A 74 -7.53 15.54 21.65
N GLU A 75 -8.39 14.58 21.32
CA GLU A 75 -8.43 13.28 22.01
C GLU A 75 -7.22 12.37 21.73
N THR A 76 -6.47 12.60 20.64
CA THR A 76 -5.34 11.74 20.25
C THR A 76 -4.00 12.48 20.34
N GLU A 77 -3.99 13.79 20.59
CA GLU A 77 -2.78 14.59 20.77
C GLU A 77 -1.87 14.08 21.90
N VAL A 78 -2.47 13.69 23.03
CA VAL A 78 -1.79 13.10 24.18
C VAL A 78 -1.03 11.83 23.78
N ILE A 79 -1.71 10.91 23.10
CA ILE A 79 -1.12 9.63 22.68
C ILE A 79 -0.09 9.86 21.57
N SER A 80 -0.36 10.80 20.65
CA SER A 80 0.57 11.21 19.59
C SER A 80 1.88 11.75 20.17
N TYR A 81 1.82 12.59 21.21
CA TYR A 81 2.99 13.06 21.93
C TYR A 81 3.75 11.90 22.59
N MET A 82 3.04 11.02 23.30
CA MET A 82 3.64 9.83 23.94
C MET A 82 4.30 8.88 22.93
N SER A 83 3.81 8.82 21.68
CA SER A 83 4.43 8.01 20.62
C SER A 83 5.72 8.58 20.04
N LYS A 84 5.90 9.90 20.10
CA LYS A 84 7.08 10.59 19.55
C LYS A 84 8.23 10.63 20.54
N ALA A 85 7.91 10.70 21.83
CA ALA A 85 8.91 10.75 22.90
C ALA A 85 9.31 9.33 23.33
N PRO A 86 10.60 8.94 23.25
CA PRO A 86 11.06 7.58 23.54
C PRO A 86 10.81 7.16 25.00
N GLU A 87 10.85 8.14 25.91
CA GLU A 87 10.61 7.97 27.34
C GLU A 87 9.19 7.49 27.67
N PHE A 88 8.19 7.83 26.83
CA PHE A 88 6.80 7.45 27.07
C PHE A 88 6.36 6.22 26.29
N ARG A 89 7.24 5.63 25.46
CA ARG A 89 6.89 4.52 24.57
C ARG A 89 6.55 3.24 25.35
N TYR A 90 7.10 3.06 26.55
CA TYR A 90 6.76 1.92 27.40
C TYR A 90 5.35 2.07 28.02
N LEU A 91 4.91 3.30 28.32
CA LEU A 91 3.56 3.59 28.80
C LEU A 91 2.48 3.29 27.75
N LEU A 92 2.81 3.27 26.45
CA LEU A 92 1.86 2.87 25.41
C LEU A 92 1.43 1.39 25.53
N LYS A 93 2.23 0.54 26.21
CA LYS A 93 1.87 -0.85 26.50
C LYS A 93 0.98 -0.98 27.74
N HIS A 94 0.76 0.11 28.48
CA HIS A 94 -0.07 0.10 29.68
C HIS A 94 -1.52 -0.32 29.33
N PRO A 95 -2.16 -1.20 30.12
CA PRO A 95 -3.48 -1.75 29.79
C PRO A 95 -4.56 -0.68 29.57
N VAL A 96 -4.48 0.47 30.26
CA VAL A 96 -5.40 1.60 30.04
C VAL A 96 -5.27 2.18 28.64
N VAL A 97 -4.03 2.39 28.16
CA VAL A 97 -3.76 2.97 26.84
C VAL A 97 -4.09 1.96 25.73
N VAL A 98 -3.73 0.69 25.93
CA VAL A 98 -4.05 -0.39 24.99
C VAL A 98 -5.57 -0.61 24.89
N SER A 99 -6.28 -0.64 26.02
CA SER A 99 -7.75 -0.76 26.04
C SER A 99 -8.42 0.41 25.34
N PHE A 100 -7.95 1.64 25.60
CA PHE A 100 -8.44 2.84 24.91
C PHE A 100 -8.25 2.76 23.38
N LEU A 101 -7.03 2.42 22.92
CA LEU A 101 -6.74 2.24 21.50
C LEU A 101 -7.59 1.13 20.87
N PHE A 102 -7.83 0.03 21.59
CA PHE A 102 -8.67 -1.06 21.11
C PHE A 102 -10.13 -0.66 20.94
N VAL A 103 -10.71 0.06 21.92
CA VAL A 103 -12.08 0.59 21.82
C VAL A 103 -12.19 1.55 20.64
N LYS A 104 -11.23 2.48 20.50
CA LYS A 104 -11.20 3.41 19.36
C LYS A 104 -11.05 2.69 18.01
N TRP A 105 -10.16 1.72 17.92
CA TRP A 105 -10.04 0.89 16.71
C TRP A 105 -11.36 0.22 16.38
N HIS A 106 -12.08 -0.36 17.35
CA HIS A 106 -13.35 -1.02 17.10
C HIS A 106 -14.42 -0.06 16.55
N CYS A 107 -14.44 1.20 16.98
CA CYS A 107 -15.30 2.24 16.42
C CYS A 107 -14.92 2.58 14.97
N ILE A 108 -13.63 2.74 14.68
CA ILE A 108 -13.12 3.14 13.35
C ILE A 108 -13.09 1.96 12.37
N ARG A 109 -13.08 0.72 12.86
CA ARG A 109 -12.94 -0.52 12.08
C ARG A 109 -13.97 -0.64 10.96
N TRP A 110 -15.19 -0.14 11.17
CA TRP A 110 -16.21 -0.16 10.12
C TRP A 110 -15.81 0.69 8.91
N LEU A 111 -15.26 1.88 9.13
CA LEU A 111 -14.75 2.74 8.04
C LEU A 111 -13.59 2.09 7.29
N PHE A 112 -12.71 1.38 8.00
CA PHE A 112 -11.62 0.63 7.38
C PHE A 112 -12.16 -0.48 6.46
N TYR A 113 -13.12 -1.29 6.95
CA TYR A 113 -13.67 -2.38 6.14
C TYR A 113 -14.53 -1.89 4.98
N THR A 114 -15.26 -0.77 5.12
CA THR A 114 -16.00 -0.20 3.99
C THR A 114 -15.03 0.31 2.92
N ASN A 115 -13.96 1.01 3.31
CA ASN A 115 -12.91 1.43 2.38
C ASN A 115 -12.28 0.24 1.65
N LEU A 116 -11.89 -0.79 2.40
CA LEU A 116 -11.31 -2.01 1.84
C LEU A 116 -12.28 -2.72 0.89
N ALA A 117 -13.56 -2.77 1.22
CA ALA A 117 -14.58 -3.38 0.36
C ALA A 117 -14.76 -2.61 -0.96
N PHE A 118 -14.80 -1.27 -0.93
CA PHE A 118 -14.85 -0.45 -2.14
C PHE A 118 -13.61 -0.65 -3.01
N TYR A 119 -12.42 -0.74 -2.39
CA TYR A 119 -11.19 -0.97 -3.12
C TYR A 119 -11.12 -2.37 -3.74
N ILE A 120 -11.51 -3.42 -3.01
CA ILE A 120 -11.61 -4.79 -3.56
C ILE A 120 -12.62 -4.83 -4.73
N ALA A 121 -13.76 -4.15 -4.61
CA ALA A 121 -14.74 -4.07 -5.69
C ALA A 121 -14.14 -3.41 -6.95
N PHE A 122 -13.32 -2.37 -6.78
CA PHE A 122 -12.57 -1.74 -7.86
C PHE A 122 -11.53 -2.69 -8.49
N VAL A 123 -10.74 -3.41 -7.70
CA VAL A 123 -9.75 -4.35 -8.23
C VAL A 123 -10.44 -5.47 -9.03
N LEU A 124 -11.55 -6.00 -8.51
CA LEU A 124 -12.34 -7.01 -9.20
C LEU A 124 -12.96 -6.48 -10.51
N SER A 125 -13.53 -5.28 -10.49
CA SER A 125 -14.10 -4.68 -11.71
C SER A 125 -13.03 -4.39 -12.77
N LEU A 126 -11.84 -3.94 -12.35
CA LEU A 126 -10.69 -3.73 -13.22
C LEU A 126 -10.25 -5.02 -13.90
N VAL A 127 -10.08 -6.10 -13.13
CA VAL A 127 -9.65 -7.40 -13.65
C VAL A 127 -10.71 -7.96 -14.61
N VAL A 128 -11.98 -7.97 -14.20
CA VAL A 128 -13.09 -8.45 -15.05
C VAL A 128 -13.18 -7.64 -16.34
N TYR A 129 -13.09 -6.32 -16.26
CA TYR A 129 -13.12 -5.46 -17.44
C TYR A 129 -11.97 -5.78 -18.41
N ILE A 130 -10.74 -5.87 -17.91
CA ILE A 130 -9.57 -6.19 -18.75
C ILE A 130 -9.77 -7.54 -19.46
N PHE A 131 -10.19 -8.59 -18.74
CA PHE A 131 -10.40 -9.92 -19.34
C PHE A 131 -11.54 -9.95 -20.36
N VAL A 132 -12.70 -9.37 -20.04
CA VAL A 132 -13.87 -9.31 -20.95
C VAL A 132 -13.51 -8.51 -22.20
N TRP A 133 -12.77 -7.42 -22.04
CA TRP A 133 -12.37 -6.57 -23.14
C TRP A 133 -11.37 -7.28 -24.07
N TYR A 134 -10.38 -8.00 -23.52
CA TYR A 134 -9.47 -8.84 -24.33
C TYR A 134 -10.19 -9.96 -25.06
N ALA A 135 -11.16 -10.62 -24.43
CA ALA A 135 -11.96 -11.69 -25.05
C ALA A 135 -12.82 -11.18 -26.21
N ASN A 136 -13.41 -9.98 -26.08
CA ASN A 136 -14.20 -9.37 -27.15
C ASN A 136 -13.34 -8.88 -28.33
N PHE A 137 -12.05 -8.56 -28.11
CA PHE A 137 -11.15 -8.16 -29.19
C PHE A 137 -10.79 -9.34 -30.11
N SER A 138 -10.72 -10.56 -29.59
CA SER A 138 -10.38 -11.75 -30.40
C SER A 138 -11.54 -12.32 -31.21
N ASN A 139 -12.79 -12.06 -30.81
CA ASN A 139 -13.98 -12.61 -31.46
C ASN A 139 -14.61 -11.57 -32.40
N THR A 140 -14.61 -11.86 -33.70
CA THR A 140 -15.22 -10.99 -34.71
C THR A 140 -16.74 -11.20 -34.83
N GLU A 141 -17.28 -12.29 -34.29
CA GLU A 141 -18.72 -12.59 -34.23
C GLU A 141 -19.23 -12.55 -32.78
N ASN A 142 -19.40 -11.34 -32.23
CA ASN A 142 -19.89 -11.19 -30.87
C ASN A 142 -21.39 -11.46 -30.79
N SER A 143 -21.78 -12.39 -29.94
CA SER A 143 -23.18 -12.61 -29.57
C SER A 143 -23.75 -11.37 -28.87
N SER A 144 -25.08 -11.19 -28.92
CA SER A 144 -25.75 -10.08 -28.22
C SER A 144 -25.50 -10.10 -26.70
N PHE A 145 -25.25 -11.29 -26.15
CA PHE A 145 -24.93 -11.49 -24.74
C PHE A 145 -23.52 -10.97 -24.38
N GLU A 146 -22.50 -11.25 -25.20
CA GLU A 146 -21.13 -10.77 -24.95
C GLU A 146 -21.03 -9.25 -24.98
N ASN A 147 -21.71 -8.60 -25.94
CA ASN A 147 -21.80 -7.14 -25.98
C ASN A 147 -22.51 -6.56 -24.76
N PHE A 148 -23.54 -7.24 -24.23
CA PHE A 148 -24.20 -6.83 -22.99
C PHE A 148 -23.25 -6.94 -21.79
N VAL A 149 -22.52 -8.05 -21.68
CA VAL A 149 -21.53 -8.27 -20.61
C VAL A 149 -20.39 -7.24 -20.69
N ALA A 150 -19.91 -6.93 -21.90
CA ALA A 150 -18.90 -5.89 -22.12
C ALA A 150 -19.38 -4.52 -21.65
N ASN A 151 -20.57 -4.10 -22.06
CA ASN A 151 -21.16 -2.82 -21.65
C ASN A 151 -21.40 -2.76 -20.13
N LEU A 152 -21.87 -3.85 -19.53
CA LEU A 152 -22.07 -3.94 -18.09
C LEU A 152 -20.73 -3.83 -17.33
N SER A 153 -19.70 -4.55 -17.79
CA SER A 153 -18.37 -4.51 -17.17
C SER A 153 -17.75 -3.12 -17.25
N TYR A 154 -17.88 -2.43 -18.39
CA TYR A 154 -17.46 -1.05 -18.57
C TYR A 154 -18.20 -0.09 -17.62
N GLY A 155 -19.53 -0.21 -17.53
CA GLY A 155 -20.34 0.63 -16.64
C GLY A 155 -19.99 0.45 -15.16
N ILE A 156 -19.77 -0.80 -14.71
CA ILE A 156 -19.36 -1.10 -13.33
C ILE A 156 -17.95 -0.55 -13.08
N PHE A 157 -17.00 -0.78 -13.98
CA PHE A 157 -15.63 -0.31 -13.82
C PHE A 157 -15.58 1.23 -13.77
N PHE A 158 -16.29 1.91 -14.67
CA PHE A 158 -16.43 3.36 -14.67
C PHE A 158 -17.02 3.89 -13.36
N LEU A 159 -18.07 3.25 -12.84
CA LEU A 159 -18.65 3.63 -11.54
C LEU A 159 -17.65 3.49 -10.39
N THR A 160 -16.95 2.36 -10.31
CA THR A 160 -15.93 2.14 -9.28
C THR A 160 -14.75 3.10 -9.40
N TYR A 161 -14.37 3.48 -10.62
CA TYR A 161 -13.32 4.47 -10.88
C TYR A 161 -13.71 5.87 -10.38
N ILE A 162 -14.95 6.30 -10.60
CA ILE A 162 -15.46 7.58 -10.08
C ILE A 162 -15.48 7.59 -8.55
N ILE A 163 -15.90 6.48 -7.91
CA ILE A 163 -15.87 6.34 -6.45
C ILE A 163 -14.43 6.48 -5.93
N LEU A 164 -13.46 5.87 -6.62
CA LEU A 164 -12.05 5.95 -6.25
C LEU A 164 -11.50 7.38 -6.38
N ILE A 165 -11.81 8.10 -7.46
CA ILE A 165 -11.44 9.51 -7.61
C ILE A 165 -12.05 10.36 -6.49
N PHE A 166 -13.34 10.17 -6.19
CA PHE A 166 -14.00 10.94 -5.14
C PHE A 166 -13.37 10.70 -3.77
N ARG A 167 -13.04 9.45 -3.46
CA ARG A 167 -12.31 9.07 -2.25
C ARG A 167 -10.95 9.77 -2.17
N GLU A 168 -10.22 9.79 -3.28
CA GLU A 168 -8.90 10.42 -3.36
C GLU A 168 -8.96 11.94 -3.15
N LEU A 169 -9.91 12.59 -3.82
CA LEU A 169 -10.15 14.02 -3.67
C LEU A 169 -10.52 14.38 -2.23
N PHE A 170 -11.32 13.55 -1.56
CA PHE A 170 -11.65 13.72 -0.15
C PHE A 170 -10.39 13.65 0.73
N GLN A 171 -9.52 12.68 0.49
CA GLN A 171 -8.26 12.52 1.24
C GLN A 171 -7.30 13.70 1.07
N ILE A 172 -7.17 14.22 -0.17
CA ILE A 172 -6.38 15.41 -0.48
C ILE A 172 -6.97 16.65 0.19
N THR A 173 -8.29 16.81 0.17
CA THR A 173 -8.99 17.97 0.76
C THR A 173 -8.81 18.01 2.28
N VAL A 174 -8.92 16.87 2.96
CA VAL A 174 -8.84 16.79 4.43
C VAL A 174 -7.42 17.02 4.94
N SER A 175 -6.37 16.56 4.24
CA SER A 175 -5.00 16.61 4.77
C SER A 175 -3.89 16.76 3.72
N PRO A 176 -3.85 17.87 2.95
CA PRO A 176 -2.98 18.01 1.78
C PRO A 176 -1.49 17.89 2.10
N ASN A 177 -1.03 18.51 3.20
CA ASN A 177 0.40 18.54 3.51
C ASN A 177 0.94 17.18 4.01
N LYS A 178 0.10 16.42 4.72
CA LYS A 178 0.46 15.05 5.14
C LYS A 178 0.38 14.09 3.95
N TYR A 179 -0.56 14.36 3.04
CA TYR A 179 -0.81 13.56 1.87
C TYR A 179 0.43 13.47 0.95
N PHE A 180 1.03 14.61 0.57
CA PHE A 180 2.21 14.61 -0.31
C PHE A 180 3.49 14.03 0.28
N ARG A 181 3.51 13.68 1.58
CA ARG A 181 4.68 13.06 2.21
C ARG A 181 4.61 11.53 2.24
N ASN A 182 3.43 10.95 2.06
CA ASN A 182 3.27 9.50 2.13
C ASN A 182 3.47 8.86 0.76
N PHE A 183 4.29 7.81 0.69
CA PHE A 183 4.57 7.08 -0.55
C PHE A 183 3.31 6.34 -1.06
N GLU A 184 2.49 5.79 -0.17
CA GLU A 184 1.25 5.07 -0.53
C GLU A 184 0.34 5.93 -1.42
N ASN A 185 0.17 7.20 -1.06
CA ASN A 185 -0.65 8.15 -1.84
C ASN A 185 -0.13 8.38 -3.27
N TYR A 186 1.19 8.32 -3.48
CA TYR A 186 1.75 8.41 -4.82
C TYR A 186 1.40 7.18 -5.67
N VAL A 187 1.39 5.99 -5.06
CA VAL A 187 0.97 4.74 -5.73
C VAL A 187 -0.49 4.84 -6.15
N GLU A 188 -1.37 5.38 -5.30
CA GLU A 188 -2.79 5.60 -5.61
C GLU A 188 -2.99 6.58 -6.80
N ILE A 189 -2.26 7.70 -6.83
CA ILE A 189 -2.33 8.65 -7.95
C ILE A 189 -1.84 8.03 -9.26
N ILE A 190 -0.74 7.28 -9.20
CA ILE A 190 -0.23 6.55 -10.37
C ILE A 190 -1.29 5.54 -10.85
N LEU A 191 -1.93 4.80 -9.94
CA LEU A 191 -2.99 3.85 -10.27
C LEU A 191 -4.19 4.54 -10.94
N ILE A 192 -4.62 5.70 -10.43
CA ILE A 192 -5.69 6.50 -11.06
C ILE A 192 -5.30 6.91 -12.48
N PHE A 193 -4.06 7.37 -12.68
CA PHE A 193 -3.57 7.77 -14.00
C PHE A 193 -3.61 6.60 -14.99
N PHE A 194 -3.02 5.45 -14.63
CA PHE A 194 -2.96 4.27 -15.49
C PHE A 194 -4.35 3.72 -15.83
N THR A 195 -5.24 3.65 -14.84
CA THR A 195 -6.61 3.16 -15.05
C THR A 195 -7.49 4.15 -15.81
N GLY A 196 -7.25 5.46 -15.66
CA GLY A 196 -7.82 6.49 -16.50
C GLY A 196 -7.37 6.36 -17.96
N CYS A 197 -6.09 6.08 -18.22
CA CYS A 197 -5.60 5.80 -19.57
C CYS A 197 -6.31 4.58 -20.19
N ILE A 198 -6.58 3.53 -19.42
CA ILE A 198 -7.34 2.36 -19.90
C ILE A 198 -8.78 2.74 -20.29
N LEU A 199 -9.44 3.58 -19.50
CA LEU A 199 -10.84 3.97 -19.74
C LEU A 199 -11.03 4.95 -20.90
N PHE A 200 -10.15 5.96 -21.01
CA PHE A 200 -10.36 7.08 -21.94
C PHE A 200 -9.70 6.88 -23.31
N VAL A 201 -8.72 5.98 -23.44
CA VAL A 201 -8.07 5.73 -24.72
C VAL A 201 -8.90 4.74 -25.53
N SER A 202 -9.65 5.26 -26.51
CA SER A 202 -10.60 4.45 -27.30
C SER A 202 -9.96 3.39 -28.20
N ASN A 203 -8.74 3.62 -28.70
CA ASN A 203 -8.02 2.68 -29.57
C ASN A 203 -6.51 2.74 -29.34
N PRO A 204 -5.98 2.18 -28.25
CA PRO A 204 -4.55 2.05 -28.08
C PRO A 204 -3.99 0.97 -29.03
N VAL A 205 -2.74 1.13 -29.46
CA VAL A 205 -1.98 0.06 -30.11
C VAL A 205 -1.96 -1.16 -29.19
N ASP A 206 -2.17 -2.36 -29.74
CA ASP A 206 -2.35 -3.60 -28.97
C ASP A 206 -1.23 -3.86 -27.94
N ASP A 207 0.02 -3.56 -28.30
CA ASP A 207 1.18 -3.76 -27.42
C ASP A 207 1.20 -2.80 -26.24
N THR A 208 0.99 -1.50 -26.48
CA THR A 208 0.93 -0.48 -25.42
C THR A 208 -0.17 -0.78 -24.42
N ARG A 209 -1.31 -1.28 -24.92
CA ARG A 209 -2.45 -1.67 -24.09
C ARG A 209 -2.13 -2.86 -23.20
N ARG A 210 -1.46 -3.89 -23.71
CA ARG A 210 -1.02 -5.07 -22.94
C ARG A 210 -0.12 -4.66 -21.78
N ILE A 211 0.85 -3.80 -22.07
CA ILE A 211 1.75 -3.24 -21.06
C ILE A 211 0.93 -2.48 -20.01
N LEU A 212 0.07 -1.55 -20.44
CA LEU A 212 -0.76 -0.74 -19.55
C LEU A 212 -1.65 -1.58 -18.63
N SER A 213 -2.33 -2.60 -19.18
CA SER A 213 -3.19 -3.51 -18.42
C SER A 213 -2.38 -4.31 -17.39
N SER A 214 -1.24 -4.88 -17.79
CA SER A 214 -0.40 -5.68 -16.90
C SER A 214 0.16 -4.86 -15.73
N VAL A 215 0.66 -3.66 -16.01
CA VAL A 215 1.16 -2.71 -15.01
C VAL A 215 0.03 -2.28 -14.07
N SER A 216 -1.17 -1.99 -14.60
CA SER A 216 -2.30 -1.57 -13.78
C SER A 216 -2.76 -2.67 -12.81
N ILE A 217 -2.79 -3.93 -13.25
CA ILE A 217 -3.14 -5.07 -12.38
C ILE A 217 -2.10 -5.24 -11.28
N LEU A 218 -0.81 -5.19 -11.62
CA LEU A 218 0.27 -5.31 -10.65
C LEU A 218 0.23 -4.19 -9.62
N LEU A 219 0.03 -2.95 -10.07
CA LEU A 219 -0.06 -1.78 -9.22
C LEU A 219 -1.29 -1.83 -8.30
N ALA A 220 -2.44 -2.26 -8.83
CA ALA A 220 -3.65 -2.45 -8.05
C ALA A 220 -3.48 -3.52 -6.95
N ALA A 221 -2.78 -4.62 -7.27
CA ALA A 221 -2.45 -5.66 -6.30
C ALA A 221 -1.44 -5.18 -5.24
N PHE A 222 -0.43 -4.40 -5.64
CA PHE A 222 0.53 -3.80 -4.72
C PHE A 222 -0.16 -2.87 -3.72
N GLU A 223 -1.04 -1.99 -4.20
CA GLU A 223 -1.82 -1.09 -3.36
C GLU A 223 -2.80 -1.85 -2.45
N LEU A 224 -3.37 -2.97 -2.91
CA LEU A 224 -4.19 -3.84 -2.05
C LEU A 224 -3.39 -4.34 -0.83
N VAL A 225 -2.12 -4.72 -1.04
CA VAL A 225 -1.24 -5.18 0.04
C VAL A 225 -0.96 -4.04 1.03
N LEU A 226 -0.75 -2.81 0.54
CA LEU A 226 -0.55 -1.62 1.38
C LEU A 226 -1.79 -1.32 2.22
N MET A 227 -2.98 -1.30 1.63
CA MET A 227 -4.24 -1.11 2.36
C MET A 227 -4.50 -2.20 3.41
N VAL A 228 -4.25 -3.47 3.07
CA VAL A 228 -4.37 -4.58 4.01
C VAL A 228 -3.34 -4.45 5.15
N GLY A 229 -2.18 -3.86 4.86
CA GLY A 229 -1.13 -3.51 5.83
C GLY A 229 -1.57 -2.49 6.89
N GLN A 230 -2.63 -1.72 6.69
CA GLN A 230 -3.12 -0.80 7.73
C GLN A 230 -3.87 -1.53 8.86
N HIS A 231 -4.23 -2.81 8.68
CA HIS A 231 -4.88 -3.59 9.73
C HIS A 231 -3.88 -3.90 10.88
N PRO A 232 -4.22 -3.65 12.16
CA PRO A 232 -3.28 -3.75 13.28
C PRO A 232 -2.56 -5.10 13.43
N LYS A 233 -3.19 -6.20 13.01
CA LYS A 233 -2.54 -7.53 13.05
C LYS A 233 -1.55 -7.77 11.91
N LEU A 234 -1.75 -7.13 10.76
CA LEU A 234 -0.93 -7.33 9.55
C LEU A 234 0.10 -6.21 9.35
N SER A 235 -0.12 -5.06 9.99
CA SER A 235 0.74 -3.88 9.91
C SER A 235 2.19 -4.16 10.24
N THR A 236 2.47 -4.92 11.29
CA THR A 236 3.86 -5.28 11.63
C THR A 236 4.57 -6.02 10.50
N ASN A 237 3.88 -6.93 9.81
CA ASN A 237 4.47 -7.72 8.74
C ASN A 237 4.71 -6.88 7.49
N VAL A 238 3.75 -6.03 7.12
CA VAL A 238 3.88 -5.15 5.94
C VAL A 238 4.97 -4.09 6.17
N VAL A 239 5.01 -3.47 7.35
CA VAL A 239 6.07 -2.49 7.71
C VAL A 239 7.45 -3.14 7.74
N MET A 240 7.54 -4.40 8.21
CA MET A 240 8.78 -5.16 8.16
C MET A 240 9.21 -5.41 6.71
N LEU A 241 8.28 -5.83 5.83
CA LEU A 241 8.55 -6.06 4.41
C LEU A 241 9.03 -4.77 3.71
N GLU A 242 8.36 -3.64 3.95
CA GLU A 242 8.74 -2.34 3.39
C GLU A 242 10.16 -1.95 3.84
N THR A 243 10.43 -2.02 5.14
CA THR A 243 11.73 -1.66 5.72
C THR A 243 12.85 -2.55 5.18
N VAL A 244 12.61 -3.86 5.08
CA VAL A 244 13.58 -4.82 4.54
C VAL A 244 13.82 -4.57 3.05
N SER A 245 12.75 -4.31 2.27
CA SER A 245 12.86 -4.05 0.83
C SER A 245 13.65 -2.78 0.55
N LEU A 246 13.39 -1.69 1.29
CA LEU A 246 14.16 -0.45 1.16
C LEU A 246 15.63 -0.63 1.54
N ASN A 247 15.91 -1.39 2.60
CA ASN A 247 17.29 -1.69 2.99
C ASN A 247 17.99 -2.55 1.93
N PHE A 248 17.28 -3.51 1.34
CA PHE A 248 17.79 -4.30 0.21
C PHE A 248 18.13 -3.43 -1.00
N PHE A 249 17.23 -2.54 -1.45
CA PHE A 249 17.51 -1.63 -2.56
C PHE A 249 18.69 -0.70 -2.27
N LYS A 250 18.84 -0.23 -1.02
CA LYS A 250 19.99 0.57 -0.60
C LYS A 250 21.31 -0.19 -0.79
N PHE A 251 21.35 -1.46 -0.45
CA PHE A 251 22.53 -2.30 -0.71
C PHE A 251 22.70 -2.63 -2.20
N LEU A 252 21.60 -2.90 -2.92
CA LEU A 252 21.62 -3.19 -4.35
C LEU A 252 22.24 -2.06 -5.16
N ILE A 253 22.01 -0.79 -4.79
CA ILE A 253 22.63 0.37 -5.44
C ILE A 253 24.17 0.30 -5.34
N TRP A 254 24.73 -0.09 -4.20
CA TRP A 254 26.18 -0.29 -4.08
C TRP A 254 26.69 -1.45 -4.92
N TYR A 255 25.93 -2.56 -4.99
CA TYR A 255 26.27 -3.71 -5.82
C TYR A 255 26.04 -3.49 -7.32
N SER A 256 25.29 -2.45 -7.72
CA SER A 256 24.98 -2.17 -9.13
C SER A 256 26.23 -2.00 -9.99
N LEU A 257 27.33 -1.47 -9.44
CA LEU A 257 28.61 -1.35 -10.15
C LEU A 257 29.15 -2.72 -10.59
N LEU A 258 29.04 -3.73 -9.74
CA LEU A 258 29.46 -5.10 -10.08
C LEU A 258 28.49 -5.71 -11.10
N ILE A 259 27.18 -5.53 -10.93
CA ILE A 259 26.17 -6.05 -11.85
C ILE A 259 26.40 -5.48 -13.26
N ILE A 260 26.67 -4.19 -13.38
CA ILE A 260 26.95 -3.53 -14.67
C ILE A 260 28.26 -4.06 -15.27
N ALA A 261 29.32 -4.22 -14.45
CA ALA A 261 30.59 -4.75 -14.92
C ALA A 261 30.47 -6.19 -15.45
N PHE A 262 29.75 -7.06 -14.75
CA PHE A 262 29.46 -8.43 -15.20
C PHE A 262 28.60 -8.44 -16.46
N ALA A 263 27.54 -7.61 -16.51
CA ALA A 263 26.67 -7.51 -17.68
C ALA A 263 27.44 -7.08 -18.94
N LEU A 264 28.33 -6.08 -18.83
CA LEU A 264 29.18 -5.65 -19.94
C LEU A 264 30.24 -6.69 -20.31
N SER A 265 30.78 -7.41 -19.31
CA SER A 265 31.75 -8.49 -19.57
C SER A 265 31.11 -9.62 -20.37
N PHE A 266 29.89 -10.03 -20.00
CA PHE A 266 29.15 -11.05 -20.74
C PHE A 266 28.72 -10.55 -22.12
N TYR A 267 28.29 -9.29 -22.23
CA TYR A 267 28.00 -8.68 -23.52
C TYR A 267 29.20 -8.79 -24.47
N ILE A 268 30.40 -8.40 -24.04
CA ILE A 268 31.61 -8.50 -24.87
C ILE A 268 31.98 -9.96 -25.16
N LEU A 269 31.95 -10.83 -24.15
CA LEU A 269 32.35 -12.24 -24.28
C LEU A 269 31.48 -13.02 -25.26
N PHE A 270 30.17 -12.77 -25.27
CA PHE A 270 29.22 -13.48 -26.12
C PHE A 270 28.87 -12.72 -27.41
N SER A 271 29.17 -11.42 -27.50
CA SER A 271 29.03 -10.62 -28.73
C SER A 271 29.92 -11.11 -29.88
N GLU A 272 31.08 -11.71 -29.58
CA GLU A 272 32.04 -12.12 -30.61
C GLU A 272 31.66 -13.46 -31.25
N ALA A 273 31.01 -14.36 -30.51
CA ALA A 273 30.56 -15.67 -31.01
C ALA A 273 29.46 -15.57 -32.09
N GLU A 274 28.70 -14.47 -32.15
CA GLU A 274 27.67 -14.26 -33.17
C GLU A 274 28.20 -13.73 -34.50
N VAL A 275 29.33 -13.01 -34.53
CA VAL A 275 29.83 -12.39 -35.76
C VAL A 275 30.26 -13.46 -36.78
N ASP A 276 30.77 -14.60 -36.31
CA ASP A 276 31.15 -15.73 -37.16
C ASP A 276 29.96 -16.58 -37.63
N ASN A 277 28.87 -16.65 -36.86
CA ASN A 277 27.69 -17.46 -37.20
C ASN A 277 26.71 -16.81 -38.19
N LYS A 278 26.77 -15.49 -38.40
CA LYS A 278 25.94 -14.80 -39.41
C LYS A 278 26.26 -15.19 -40.87
N ASN A 279 27.39 -15.85 -41.11
CA ASN A 279 27.77 -16.32 -42.45
C ASN A 279 27.21 -17.71 -42.80
N ASN A 280 26.64 -18.43 -41.83
CA ASN A 280 26.06 -19.76 -42.02
C ASN A 280 24.61 -19.78 -41.52
N THR A 281 23.69 -19.25 -42.33
CA THR A 281 22.27 -19.51 -42.11
C THR A 281 22.01 -20.99 -42.34
N GLU A 282 21.59 -21.73 -41.32
CA GLU A 282 20.46 -22.67 -41.39
C GLU A 282 20.22 -23.31 -40.02
N ASN A 283 19.05 -23.02 -39.46
CA ASN A 283 18.25 -23.88 -38.60
C ASN A 283 19.00 -24.60 -37.47
N ASP A 284 19.16 -23.92 -36.34
CA ASP A 284 19.16 -24.64 -35.07
C ASP A 284 18.30 -23.91 -34.03
N ASP A 285 17.67 -24.71 -33.19
CA ASP A 285 16.46 -24.41 -32.46
C ASP A 285 16.62 -23.32 -31.39
N GLY A 286 15.80 -22.27 -31.46
CA GLY A 286 15.06 -21.69 -30.33
C GLY A 286 15.78 -21.08 -29.12
N GLU A 287 17.11 -21.07 -29.02
CA GLU A 287 17.80 -20.38 -27.92
C GLU A 287 18.08 -18.92 -28.31
N GLU A 288 17.19 -18.01 -27.87
CA GLU A 288 17.42 -16.57 -28.02
C GLU A 288 18.76 -16.18 -27.37
N ASP A 289 19.72 -15.72 -28.17
CA ASP A 289 21.01 -15.24 -27.66
C ASP A 289 20.79 -14.04 -26.71
N PHE A 290 20.81 -14.34 -25.42
CA PHE A 290 20.45 -13.42 -24.33
C PHE A 290 21.42 -12.23 -24.18
N PHE A 291 22.55 -12.24 -24.89
CA PHE A 291 23.64 -11.26 -24.76
C PHE A 291 23.85 -10.35 -25.96
N THR A 292 22.88 -10.32 -26.88
CA THR A 292 22.93 -9.50 -28.12
C THR A 292 22.82 -8.00 -27.87
N ASP A 293 21.99 -7.62 -26.91
CA ASP A 293 21.78 -6.22 -26.51
C ASP A 293 22.36 -5.97 -25.12
N PRO A 294 22.96 -4.79 -24.86
CA PRO A 294 23.47 -4.46 -23.52
C PRO A 294 22.37 -4.47 -22.46
N GLY A 295 21.13 -4.10 -22.84
CA GLY A 295 19.97 -4.16 -21.95
C GLY A 295 19.51 -5.59 -21.61
N LYS A 296 19.45 -6.48 -22.61
CA LYS A 296 19.13 -7.90 -22.40
C LYS A 296 20.20 -8.60 -21.57
N SER A 297 21.47 -8.29 -21.83
CA SER A 297 22.62 -8.79 -21.07
C SER A 297 22.54 -8.40 -19.60
N MET A 298 22.18 -7.13 -19.31
CA MET A 298 21.97 -6.65 -17.96
C MET A 298 20.80 -7.37 -17.28
N PHE A 299 19.67 -7.53 -17.96
CA PHE A 299 18.51 -8.26 -17.42
C PHE A 299 18.86 -9.72 -17.11
N LYS A 300 19.52 -10.43 -18.03
CA LYS A 300 19.99 -11.81 -17.82
C LYS A 300 20.97 -11.89 -16.65
N THR A 301 21.87 -10.92 -16.49
CA THR A 301 22.80 -10.85 -15.35
C THR A 301 22.07 -10.67 -14.01
N ILE A 302 20.97 -9.90 -13.98
CA ILE A 302 20.12 -9.78 -12.78
C ILE A 302 19.42 -11.11 -12.48
N VAL A 303 18.93 -11.83 -13.49
CA VAL A 303 18.35 -13.18 -13.33
C VAL A 303 19.40 -14.19 -12.84
N MET A 304 20.65 -14.06 -13.28
CA MET A 304 21.76 -14.85 -12.73
C MET A 304 22.00 -14.56 -11.26
N LEU A 305 21.89 -13.29 -10.84
CA LEU A 305 22.06 -12.88 -9.45
C LEU A 305 20.99 -13.50 -8.53
N THR A 306 19.78 -13.77 -9.04
CA THR A 306 18.73 -14.47 -8.28
C THR A 306 18.94 -15.99 -8.20
N GLY A 307 19.95 -16.53 -8.89
CA GLY A 307 20.28 -17.97 -8.89
C GLY A 307 19.48 -18.79 -9.91
N GLU A 308 18.64 -18.16 -10.72
CA GLU A 308 17.80 -18.79 -11.76
C GLU A 308 18.59 -19.09 -13.06
N PHE A 309 19.89 -19.36 -12.95
CA PHE A 309 20.75 -19.49 -14.12
C PHE A 309 20.81 -20.94 -14.64
N ASP A 310 20.27 -21.17 -15.85
CA ASP A 310 20.46 -22.42 -16.57
C ASP A 310 21.76 -22.38 -17.40
N ALA A 311 22.84 -22.90 -16.79
CA ALA A 311 24.17 -22.96 -17.41
C ALA A 311 24.24 -23.85 -18.65
N GLY A 312 23.21 -24.68 -18.93
CA GLY A 312 23.14 -25.51 -20.13
C GLY A 312 22.90 -24.73 -21.42
N SER A 313 22.33 -23.52 -21.32
CA SER A 313 22.03 -22.62 -22.46
C SER A 313 23.22 -21.76 -22.91
N LEU A 314 24.43 -22.03 -22.43
CA LEU A 314 25.64 -21.31 -22.85
C LEU A 314 26.48 -22.17 -23.80
N ASN A 315 26.61 -21.70 -25.03
CA ASN A 315 27.54 -22.24 -26.02
C ASN A 315 28.99 -21.87 -25.67
N PHE A 316 29.59 -22.61 -24.73
CA PHE A 316 31.02 -22.56 -24.52
C PHE A 316 31.73 -23.35 -25.63
N HIS A 317 32.19 -22.66 -26.67
CA HIS A 317 33.13 -23.27 -27.61
C HIS A 317 34.42 -23.62 -26.85
N HIS A 318 34.69 -24.91 -26.67
CA HIS A 318 35.97 -25.39 -26.18
C HIS A 318 37.04 -25.07 -27.24
N PHE A 319 37.69 -23.91 -27.11
CA PHE A 319 38.93 -23.68 -27.85
C PHE A 319 39.98 -24.70 -27.34
N PRO A 320 40.60 -25.49 -28.23
CA PRO A 320 41.68 -26.38 -27.82
C PRO A 320 42.87 -25.52 -27.37
N ILE A 321 43.20 -25.63 -26.08
CA ILE A 321 44.44 -25.13 -25.52
C ILE A 321 45.56 -25.88 -26.22
N THR A 322 46.35 -25.20 -27.05
CA THR A 322 47.61 -25.71 -27.62
C THR A 322 48.79 -25.06 -26.96
#